data_AF-A0A955WTR1-F1
#
_entry.id   AF-A0A955WTR1-F1
#
_cell.length_a   1.000
_cell.length_b   1.000
_cell.length_c   1.000
_cell.angle_alpha   90.00
_cell.angle_beta   90.00
_cell.angle_gamma   90.00
#
_symmetry.space_group_name_H-M   'P 1'
#
loop_
_entity.id
_entity.type
_entity.pdbx_description
1 polymer ?
#
loop_
_entity_poly.entity_id
_entity_poly.type
_entity_poly.pdbx_seq_one_letter_code
_entity_poly.pdbx_strand_id
1 'polypeptide(L)' 'MAAEVIGKVKTGRTRRSVGVKWNPSDRNVYVQIAGWTSCGKATSAGDAMRRAEAYVHDK' A
#
# COMPACT_ATOMS: atom_id res chain seq x y z
N MET A 1 5.28 -5.79 16.06
CA MET A 1 5.00 -6.56 14.83
C MET A 1 5.62 -5.80 13.67
N ALA A 2 6.31 -6.47 12.75
CA ALA A 2 6.96 -5.79 11.63
C ALA A 2 5.95 -5.48 10.52
N ALA A 3 6.26 -4.48 9.68
CA ALA A 3 5.45 -4.19 8.52
C ALA A 3 5.66 -5.29 7.46
N GLU A 4 4.60 -6.03 7.14
CA GLU A 4 4.65 -7.18 6.23
C GLU A 4 4.11 -6.82 4.85
N VAL A 5 4.69 -7.42 3.81
CA VAL A 5 4.19 -7.25 2.44
C VAL A 5 2.90 -8.04 2.32
N ILE A 6 1.79 -7.33 2.18
CA ILE A 6 0.45 -7.93 2.11
C ILE A 6 0.00 -8.22 0.68
N GLY A 7 0.65 -7.61 -0.32
CA GLY A 7 0.28 -7.79 -1.72
C GLY A 7 0.96 -6.82 -2.68
N LYS A 8 0.43 -6.75 -3.89
CA LYS A 8 0.86 -5.79 -4.93
C LYS A 8 -0.38 -5.18 -5.59
N VAL A 9 -0.34 -3.89 -5.90
CA VAL A 9 -1.39 -3.16 -6.63
C VAL A 9 -0.84 -2.59 -7.92
N LYS A 10 -1.70 -2.31 -8.90
CA LYS A 10 -1.28 -1.71 -10.17
C LYS A 10 -1.50 -0.20 -10.14
N THR A 11 -0.50 0.57 -10.58
CA THR A 11 -0.64 2.01 -10.76
C THR A 11 -1.57 2.32 -11.94
N GLY A 12 -2.43 3.32 -11.82
CA GLY A 12 -3.39 3.67 -12.87
C GLY A 12 -2.69 4.17 -14.14
N ARG A 13 -1.66 5.02 -13.96
CA ARG A 13 -1.02 5.75 -15.06
C ARG A 13 -0.01 4.93 -15.86
N THR A 14 0.73 4.06 -15.20
CA THR A 14 1.82 3.27 -15.81
C THR A 14 1.55 1.77 -15.83
N ARG A 15 0.42 1.31 -15.26
CA ARG A 15 0.07 -0.12 -15.10
C ARG A 15 1.16 -0.94 -14.41
N ARG A 16 2.08 -0.28 -13.69
CA ARG A 16 3.18 -0.93 -12.99
C ARG A 16 2.67 -1.55 -11.72
N SER A 17 3.14 -2.75 -11.42
CA SER A 17 2.80 -3.44 -10.17
C SER A 17 3.73 -2.95 -9.06
N VAL A 18 3.17 -2.38 -8.00
CA VAL A 18 3.90 -1.87 -6.84
C VAL A 18 3.54 -2.68 -5.61
N GLY A 19 4.54 -2.96 -4.77
CA GLY A 19 4.35 -3.68 -3.51
C GLY A 19 3.54 -2.87 -2.51
N VAL A 20 2.68 -3.54 -1.75
CA VAL A 20 1.94 -2.98 -0.63
C VAL A 20 2.41 -3.65 0.65
N LYS A 21 2.76 -2.83 1.63
CA LYS A 21 3.18 -3.27 2.96
C LYS A 21 2.27 -2.65 4.00
N TRP A 22 1.84 -3.43 4.98
CA TRP A 22 1.01 -2.93 6.08
C TRP A 22 1.62 -3.33 7.41
N ASN A 23 1.66 -2.38 8.33
CA ASN A 23 2.05 -2.65 9.71
C ASN A 23 0.79 -2.76 10.57
N PRO A 24 0.44 -3.94 11.12
CA PRO A 24 -0.68 -4.06 12.03
C PRO A 24 -0.45 -3.34 13.37
N SER A 25 0.82 -3.13 13.79
CA SER A 25 1.12 -2.38 15.01
C SER A 25 0.76 -0.89 14.90
N ASP A 26 1.20 -0.22 13.83
CA ASP A 26 0.97 1.22 13.64
C ASP A 26 -0.26 1.52 12.77
N ARG A 27 -0.85 0.47 12.22
CA ARG A 27 -1.90 0.50 11.19
C ARG A 27 -1.47 1.19 9.90
N ASN A 28 -0.21 1.58 9.75
CA ASN A 28 0.28 2.31 8.58
C ASN A 28 0.41 1.39 7.37
N VAL A 29 -0.03 1.91 6.22
CA VAL A 29 0.04 1.29 4.90
C VAL A 29 1.13 1.99 4.10
N TYR A 30 1.94 1.22 3.40
CA TYR A 30 3.05 1.68 2.58
C TYR A 30 2.95 1.09 1.17
N VAL A 31 3.32 1.87 0.17
CA VAL A 31 3.37 1.47 -1.25
C VAL A 31 4.77 1.65 -1.81
N GLN A 32 5.19 0.75 -2.70
CA GLN A 32 6.53 0.74 -3.30
C GLN A 32 6.54 1.37 -4.70
N ILE A 33 6.51 2.70 -4.80
CA ILE A 33 6.54 3.41 -6.09
C ILE A 33 7.98 3.78 -6.49
N ALA A 34 8.69 4.49 -5.62
CA ALA A 34 10.09 4.90 -5.78
C ALA A 34 10.88 4.68 -4.47
N GLY A 35 10.41 3.74 -3.66
CA GLY A 35 10.68 3.62 -2.22
C GLY A 35 9.38 3.32 -1.48
N TRP A 36 9.44 3.05 -0.18
CA TRP A 36 8.25 2.82 0.64
C TRP A 36 7.63 4.16 1.05
N THR A 37 6.53 4.52 0.41
CA THR A 37 5.75 5.74 0.73
C THR A 37 4.55 5.38 1.58
N SER A 38 4.31 6.08 2.69
CA SER A 38 3.09 5.89 3.47
C SER A 38 1.86 6.42 2.72
N CYS A 39 0.81 5.61 2.63
CA CYS A 39 -0.46 5.98 1.98
C CYS A 39 -1.61 6.10 2.99
N GLY A 40 -1.31 6.07 4.29
CA GLY A 40 -2.25 6.31 5.38
C GLY A 40 -2.36 5.13 6.34
N LYS A 41 -3.42 5.12 7.14
CA LYS A 41 -3.68 4.08 8.15
C LYS A 41 -4.88 3.21 7.78
N ALA A 42 -4.74 1.90 7.87
CA ALA A 42 -5.80 0.92 7.65
C ALA A 42 -5.99 0.04 8.88
N THR A 43 -7.24 -0.30 9.17
CA THR A 43 -7.60 -1.19 10.29
C THR A 43 -7.44 -2.68 9.96
N SER A 44 -7.32 -3.03 8.69
CA SER A 44 -7.26 -4.41 8.20
C SER A 44 -6.35 -4.52 6.97
N ALA A 45 -5.81 -5.71 6.70
CA ALA A 45 -5.03 -5.96 5.47
C ALA A 45 -5.84 -5.70 4.18
N GLY A 46 -7.14 -6.03 4.16
CA GLY A 46 -8.01 -5.74 3.02
C GLY A 46 -8.26 -4.24 2.82
N ASP A 47 -8.44 -3.48 3.90
CA ASP A 47 -8.57 -2.02 3.85
C ASP A 47 -7.26 -1.35 3.40
N ALA A 48 -6.13 -1.90 3.85
CA ALA A 48 -4.80 -1.46 3.43
C ALA A 48 -4.60 -1.61 1.92
N MET A 49 -5.00 -2.75 1.35
CA MET A 49 -4.95 -2.98 -0.10
C MET A 49 -5.82 -1.97 -0.87
N ARG A 50 -7.06 -1.73 -0.43
CA ARG A 50 -7.97 -0.75 -1.08
C ARG A 50 -7.42 0.68 -1.03
N ARG A 51 -6.87 1.09 0.12
CA ARG A 51 -6.22 2.41 0.26
C ARG A 51 -4.99 2.54 -0.62
N ALA A 52 -4.14 1.50 -0.65
CA ALA A 52 -2.97 1.47 -1.50
C ALA A 52 -3.36 1.60 -2.98
N GLU A 53 -4.38 0.86 -3.42
CA GLU A 53 -4.92 0.91 -4.78
C GLU A 53 -5.45 2.31 -5.13
N ALA A 54 -6.26 2.92 -4.26
CA ALA A 54 -6.74 4.30 -4.46
C ALA A 54 -5.59 5.31 -4.54
N TYR A 55 -4.59 5.20 -3.67
CA TYR A 55 -3.44 6.10 -3.64
C TYR A 55 -2.57 6.00 -4.90
N VAL A 56 -2.40 4.80 -5.45
CA VAL A 56 -1.61 4.59 -6.68
C VAL A 56 -2.41 4.81 -7.96
N HIS A 57 -3.73 4.78 -7.89
CA HIS A 57 -4.60 5.11 -9.01
C HIS A 57 -4.52 6.61 -9.34
N ASP A 58 -4.39 7.46 -8.31
CA ASP A 58 -4.26 8.92 -8.45
C ASP A 58 -2.86 9.37 -8.94
N LYS A 59 -1.87 8.46 -9.06
CA LYS A 59 -0.47 8.76 -9.44
C LYS A 59 -0.06 8.20 -10.80
#